data_AF-A0A4P9ZEH7-F1
#
_entry.id   AF-A0A4P9ZEH7-F1
#
_cell.length_a   1.000
_cell.length_b   1.000
_cell.length_c   1.000
_cell.angle_alpha   90.00
_cell.angle_beta   90.00
_cell.angle_gamma   90.00
#
_symmetry.space_group_name_H-M   'P 1'
#
loop_
_entity.id
_entity.type
_entity.pdbx_description
1 polymer ?
#
loop_
_entity_poly.entity_id
_entity_poly.type
_entity_poly.pdbx_seq_one_letter_code
_entity_poly.pdbx_strand_id
1 'polypeptide(L)'
;MTFYRKIIGGITRTQLETSKFGFYLFAPILIMYYVGINPDRKFNLPGFWPDPATLNQIPKEPHEIQVELARIKKERAEKRARLEAKARDLGITEEEN
;
A
#
# COMPACT_ATOMS: atom_id res chain seq x y z
N MET A 1 -40.43 25.56 -24.34
CA MET A 1 -39.80 26.82 -23.84
C MET A 1 -40.50 27.42 -22.62
N THR A 2 -41.84 27.42 -22.54
CA THR A 2 -42.61 28.11 -21.47
C THR A 2 -42.43 27.52 -20.06
N PHE A 3 -42.26 26.20 -19.96
CA PHE A 3 -42.09 25.49 -18.69
C PHE A 3 -40.75 25.83 -18.00
N TYR A 4 -39.64 25.78 -18.73
CA TYR A 4 -38.32 26.16 -18.22
C TYR A 4 -38.28 27.62 -17.75
N ARG A 5 -38.95 28.54 -18.46
CA ARG A 5 -39.03 29.95 -18.06
C ARG A 5 -39.81 30.15 -16.76
N LYS A 6 -40.82 29.31 -16.48
CA LYS A 6 -41.60 29.33 -15.23
C LYS A 6 -40.81 28.78 -14.03
N ILE A 7 -39.96 27.77 -14.26
CA ILE A 7 -39.12 27.16 -13.21
C ILE A 7 -37.88 28.02 -12.91
N ILE A 8 -37.20 28.51 -13.96
CA ILE A 8 -35.93 29.24 -13.82
C ILE A 8 -36.17 30.72 -13.52
N GLY A 9 -37.30 31.29 -13.97
CA GLY A 9 -37.61 32.71 -13.80
C GLY A 9 -37.93 33.15 -12.37
N GLY A 10 -38.17 32.20 -11.44
CA GLY A 10 -38.46 32.49 -10.04
C GLY A 10 -37.27 32.27 -9.08
N ILE A 11 -36.11 31.88 -9.59
CA ILE A 11 -34.95 31.56 -8.74
C ILE A 11 -34.25 32.87 -8.35
N THR A 12 -34.17 33.11 -7.04
CA THR A 12 -33.50 34.28 -6.48
C THR A 12 -31.98 34.08 -6.40
N ARG A 13 -31.22 35.17 -6.36
CA ARG A 13 -29.75 35.15 -6.22
C ARG A 13 -29.31 34.35 -4.98
N THR A 14 -29.99 34.53 -3.86
CA THR A 14 -29.71 33.81 -2.61
C THR A 14 -29.90 32.30 -2.76
N GLN A 15 -30.95 31.85 -3.46
CA GLN A 15 -31.18 30.42 -3.71
C GLN A 15 -30.05 29.80 -4.56
N LEU A 16 -29.51 30.54 -5.53
CA LEU A 16 -28.35 30.10 -6.31
C LEU A 16 -27.08 30.04 -5.47
N GLU A 17 -26.84 31.04 -4.61
CA GLU A 17 -25.68 31.07 -3.72
C GLU A 17 -25.72 29.93 -2.70
N THR A 18 -26.88 29.64 -2.09
CA THR A 18 -27.06 28.50 -1.18
C THR A 18 -26.86 27.17 -1.90
N SER A 19 -27.38 27.03 -3.13
CA SER A 19 -27.20 25.81 -3.93
C SER A 19 -25.73 25.60 -4.31
N LYS A 20 -25.02 26.67 -4.69
CA LYS A 20 -23.58 26.65 -4.99
C LYS A 20 -22.78 26.24 -3.76
N PHE A 21 -23.09 26.81 -2.58
CA PHE A 21 -22.46 26.43 -1.33
C PHE A 21 -22.69 24.95 -1.00
N GLY A 22 -23.93 24.47 -1.10
CA GLY A 22 -24.26 23.06 -0.89
C GLY A 22 -23.49 22.14 -1.84
N PHE A 23 -23.39 22.50 -3.13
CA PHE A 23 -22.60 21.73 -4.08
C PHE A 23 -21.12 21.68 -3.71
N TYR A 24 -20.50 22.79 -3.31
CA TYR A 24 -19.10 22.81 -2.89
C TYR A 24 -18.84 22.02 -1.61
N LEU A 25 -19.82 21.95 -0.70
CA LEU A 25 -19.71 21.14 0.51
C LEU A 25 -19.88 19.65 0.21
N PHE A 26 -20.92 19.27 -0.54
CA PHE A 26 -21.26 17.86 -0.77
C PHE A 26 -20.40 17.21 -1.84
N ALA A 27 -19.96 17.93 -2.87
CA ALA A 27 -19.17 17.36 -3.96
C ALA A 27 -17.92 16.60 -3.47
N PRO A 28 -17.01 17.17 -2.64
CA PRO A 28 -15.85 16.44 -2.16
C PRO A 28 -16.23 15.27 -1.24
N ILE A 29 -17.25 15.43 -0.39
CA ILE A 29 -17.71 14.37 0.53
C ILE A 29 -18.22 13.17 -0.27
N LEU A 30 -19.04 13.41 -1.30
CA LEU A 30 -19.57 12.36 -2.15
C LEU A 30 -18.48 11.68 -2.98
N ILE A 31 -17.53 12.45 -3.51
CA ILE A 31 -16.37 11.89 -4.21
C ILE A 31 -15.56 11.00 -3.27
N MET A 32 -15.25 11.47 -2.05
CA MET A 32 -14.51 10.66 -1.08
C MET A 32 -15.29 9.43 -0.63
N TYR A 33 -16.60 9.52 -0.44
CA TYR A 33 -17.45 8.38 -0.09
C TYR A 33 -17.45 7.34 -1.22
N TYR A 34 -17.59 7.79 -2.47
CA TYR A 34 -17.56 6.90 -3.62
C TYR A 34 -16.19 6.28 -3.82
N VAL A 35 -15.12 7.07 -3.85
CA VAL A 35 -13.75 6.59 -4.09
C VAL A 35 -13.23 5.75 -2.92
N GLY A 36 -13.50 6.19 -1.68
CA GLY A 36 -12.96 5.59 -0.46
C GLY A 36 -13.60 4.24 -0.09
N ILE A 37 -14.80 3.94 -0.56
CA ILE A 37 -15.40 2.61 -0.40
C ILE A 37 -14.85 1.68 -1.48
N ASN A 38 -13.95 0.79 -1.07
CA ASN A 38 -13.29 -0.23 -1.90
C ASN A 38 -12.51 0.37 -3.08
N PRO A 39 -11.50 1.22 -2.83
CA PRO A 39 -10.70 1.83 -3.88
C PRO A 39 -9.96 0.78 -4.70
N ASP A 40 -9.46 -0.28 -4.05
CA ASP A 40 -8.79 -1.39 -4.72
C ASP A 40 -9.70 -1.98 -5.81
N ARG A 41 -10.90 -2.45 -5.48
CA ARG A 41 -11.84 -3.00 -6.49
C ARG A 41 -12.19 -2.02 -7.62
N LYS A 42 -12.27 -0.71 -7.35
CA LYS A 42 -12.71 0.30 -8.33
C LYS A 42 -11.60 0.80 -9.23
N PHE A 43 -10.37 0.84 -8.73
CA PHE A 43 -9.21 1.42 -9.41
C PHE A 43 -8.07 0.41 -9.60
N ASN A 44 -8.31 -0.89 -9.35
CA ASN A 44 -7.30 -1.92 -9.60
C ASN A 44 -6.94 -1.94 -11.08
N LEU A 45 -5.66 -1.81 -11.36
CA LEU A 45 -5.12 -1.98 -12.69
C LEU A 45 -4.70 -3.46 -12.83
N PRO A 46 -5.17 -4.17 -13.88
CA PRO A 46 -4.81 -5.57 -14.07
C PRO A 46 -3.29 -5.68 -14.24
N GLY A 47 -2.63 -6.46 -13.37
CA GLY A 47 -1.18 -6.65 -13.38
C GLY A 47 -0.37 -5.52 -12.74
N PHE A 48 -0.99 -4.61 -11.99
CA PHE A 48 -0.24 -3.59 -11.24
C PHE A 48 0.62 -4.19 -10.12
N TRP A 49 0.06 -5.14 -9.38
CA TRP A 49 0.79 -5.89 -8.37
C TRP A 49 1.41 -7.13 -9.00
N PRO A 50 2.67 -7.47 -8.67
CA PRO A 50 3.25 -8.75 -9.05
C PRO A 50 2.40 -9.89 -8.47
N ASP A 51 2.28 -10.98 -9.22
CA ASP A 51 1.51 -12.15 -8.80
C ASP A 51 1.96 -12.58 -7.39
N PRO A 52 1.05 -12.68 -6.41
CA PRO A 52 1.40 -13.13 -5.07
C PRO A 52 2.19 -14.44 -5.09
N ALA A 53 1.94 -15.36 -6.03
CA ALA A 53 2.72 -16.59 -6.15
C ALA A 53 4.21 -16.38 -6.48
N THR A 54 4.56 -15.26 -7.12
CA THR A 54 5.94 -14.89 -7.45
C THR A 54 6.67 -14.23 -6.27
N LEU A 55 5.92 -13.72 -5.29
CA LEU A 55 6.50 -13.10 -4.11
C LEU A 55 7.05 -14.15 -3.14
N ASN A 56 8.01 -13.73 -2.31
CA ASN A 56 8.50 -14.56 -1.21
C ASN A 56 7.34 -14.86 -0.25
N GLN A 57 6.96 -16.13 -0.18
CA GLN A 57 5.92 -16.61 0.71
C GLN A 57 6.50 -16.84 2.09
N ILE A 58 6.10 -16.00 3.05
CA ILE A 58 6.45 -16.20 4.44
C ILE A 58 5.69 -17.43 4.95
N PRO A 59 6.37 -18.43 5.53
CA PRO A 59 5.72 -19.59 6.12
C PRO A 59 4.75 -19.13 7.22
N LYS A 60 3.50 -19.59 7.16
CA LYS A 60 2.44 -19.19 8.10
C LYS A 60 2.25 -20.21 9.22
N GLU A 61 2.61 -21.46 8.95
CA GLU A 61 2.41 -22.55 9.90
C GLU A 61 3.57 -22.68 10.89
N PRO A 62 3.32 -22.99 12.18
CA PRO A 62 4.38 -23.08 13.20
C PRO A 62 5.49 -24.09 12.90
N HIS A 63 5.18 -25.16 12.17
CA HIS A 63 6.15 -26.19 11.82
C HIS A 63 7.05 -25.74 10.67
N GLU A 64 6.49 -25.09 9.65
CA GLU A 64 7.25 -24.50 8.53
C GLU A 64 8.22 -23.41 9.02
N ILE A 65 7.76 -22.59 9.98
CA ILE A 65 8.57 -21.54 10.60
C ILE A 65 9.81 -22.12 11.29
N GLN A 66 9.67 -23.24 12.01
CA GLN A 66 10.78 -23.89 12.70
C GLN A 66 11.83 -24.45 11.73
N VAL A 67 11.37 -25.03 10.61
CA VAL A 67 12.26 -25.56 9.56
C VAL A 67 13.03 -24.42 8.90
N GLU A 68 12.36 -23.32 8.57
CA GLU A 68 12.99 -22.15 7.95
C GLU A 68 13.99 -21.47 8.91
N LEU A 69 13.66 -21.38 10.20
CA LEU A 69 14.58 -20.91 11.24
C LEU A 69 15.83 -21.78 11.35
N ALA A 70 15.69 -23.10 11.26
CA ALA A 70 16.83 -24.01 11.28
C ALA A 70 17.73 -23.82 10.04
N ARG A 71 17.12 -23.63 8.86
CA ARG A 71 17.82 -23.30 7.61
C ARG A 71 18.64 -22.01 7.75
N ILE A 72 18.01 -20.94 8.26
CA ILE A 72 18.65 -19.63 8.46
C ILE A 72 19.81 -19.73 9.47
N LYS A 73 19.66 -20.49 10.56
CA LYS A 73 20.74 -20.69 11.54
C LYS A 73 21.95 -21.40 10.93
N LYS A 74 21.71 -22.42 10.10
CA LYS A 74 22.78 -23.16 9.41
C LYS A 74 23.53 -22.25 8.43
N GLU A 75 22.82 -21.51 7.58
CA GLU A 75 23.46 -20.57 6.63
C GLU A 75 24.27 -19.49 7.33
N ARG A 76 23.79 -18.99 8.48
CA ARG A 76 24.55 -18.03 9.29
C ARG A 76 25.84 -18.62 9.84
N ALA A 77 25.80 -19.86 10.35
CA ALA A 77 26.98 -20.53 10.88
C ALA A 77 28.03 -20.79 9.78
N GLU A 78 27.59 -21.24 8.61
CA GLU A 78 28.47 -21.46 7.45
C GLU A 78 29.09 -20.14 6.93
N LYS A 79 28.28 -19.08 6.83
CA LYS A 79 28.77 -17.75 6.45
C LYS A 79 29.80 -17.24 7.45
N ARG A 80 29.56 -17.42 8.75
CA ARG A 80 30.51 -17.03 9.80
C ARG A 80 31.82 -17.81 9.69
N ALA A 81 31.76 -19.14 9.56
CA ALA A 81 32.95 -19.97 9.38
C ALA A 81 33.76 -19.59 8.13
N ARG A 82 33.08 -19.27 7.01
CA ARG A 82 33.74 -18.80 5.78
C ARG A 82 34.42 -17.45 5.97
N LEU A 83 33.78 -16.53 6.70
CA LEU A 83 34.35 -15.21 7.00
C LEU A 83 35.57 -15.34 7.93
N GLU A 84 35.49 -16.18 8.97
CA GLU A 84 36.60 -16.45 9.88
C GLU A 84 37.79 -17.11 9.16
N ALA A 85 37.54 -18.06 8.26
CA ALA A 85 38.59 -18.66 7.43
C ALA A 85 39.24 -17.63 6.49
N LYS A 86 38.44 -16.76 5.88
CA LYS A 86 38.94 -15.68 5.01
C LYS A 86 39.73 -14.61 5.79
N ALA A 87 39.30 -14.29 7.02
CA ALA A 87 40.02 -13.37 7.89
C ALA A 87 41.40 -13.91 8.30
N ARG A 88 41.47 -15.23 8.60
CA ARG A 88 42.74 -15.92 8.89
C ARG A 88 43.69 -15.92 7.69
N ASP A 89 43.18 -16.17 6.49
CA ASP A 89 43.97 -16.17 5.24
C ASP A 89 44.50 -14.77 4.90
N LEU A 90 43.73 -13.72 5.21
CA LEU A 90 44.13 -12.32 4.99
C LEU A 90 44.99 -11.73 6.11
N GLY A 91 45.32 -12.50 7.16
CA GLY A 91 46.19 -12.05 8.25
C GLY A 91 45.65 -10.87 9.07
N ILE A 92 44.33 -10.64 9.04
CA ILE A 92 43.71 -9.54 9.79
C ILE A 92 43.58 -10.01 11.26
N THR A 93 44.55 -9.62 12.10
CA THR A 93 44.43 -9.72 13.55
C THR A 93 43.56 -8.56 14.04
N GLU A 94 42.57 -8.85 14.88
CA GLU A 94 41.87 -7.80 15.63
C GLU A 94 42.93 -7.08 16.48
N GLU A 95 43.36 -5.88 16.06
CA GLU A 95 44.11 -5.01 16.95
C GLU A 95 43.16 -4.57 18.07
N GLU A 96 43.45 -5.09 19.25
CA GLU A 96 42.77 -4.89 20.52
C GLU A 96 42.73 -3.38 20.84
N ASN A 97 41.52 -2.81 20.92
CA ASN A 97 41.24 -1.47 21.45
C ASN A 97 40.31 -1.59 22.65
#